data_AF-A0A3D5MUV8-F1
#
_entry.id   AF-A0A3D5MUV8-F1
#
_cell.length_a   1.000
_cell.length_b   1.000
_cell.length_c   1.000
_cell.angle_alpha   90.00
_cell.angle_beta   90.00
_cell.angle_gamma   90.00
#
_symmetry.space_group_name_H-M   'P 1'
#
loop_
_entity.id
_entity.type
_entity.pdbx_description
1 polymer ?
#
loop_
_entity_poly.entity_id
_entity_poly.type
_entity_poly.pdbx_seq_one_letter_code
_entity_poly.pdbx_strand_id
1 'polypeptide(L)'
;MNEEEAVRVIKQIRNSSIGITVLYFMFSVILPIRSFEADMFIYEIIPIVVMLAIFNGLAFGVYRYRSRVCAIVLFIFSIFMLKELLAIDGKAPLLICAMLWYIYYKGIKATFYFHNNRLADY
;
A
#
# COMPACT_ATOMS: atom_id res chain seq x y z
N MET A 1 8.97 17.23 11.35
CA MET A 1 9.03 15.76 11.54
C MET A 1 10.42 15.44 12.02
N ASN A 2 10.53 14.64 13.08
CA ASN A 2 11.80 14.19 13.66
C ASN A 2 12.15 12.78 13.15
N GLU A 3 13.37 12.30 13.44
CA GLU A 3 13.85 11.00 12.95
C GLU A 3 12.99 9.84 13.45
N GLU A 4 12.61 9.84 14.74
CA GLU A 4 11.76 8.80 15.32
C GLU A 4 10.40 8.69 14.63
N GLU A 5 9.75 9.83 14.34
CA GLU A 5 8.49 9.87 13.60
C GLU A 5 8.68 9.34 12.18
N ALA A 6 9.76 9.73 11.49
CA ALA A 6 10.06 9.26 10.14
C ALA A 6 10.28 7.74 10.08
N VAL A 7 11.01 7.17 11.06
CA VAL A 7 11.20 5.71 11.18
C VAL A 7 9.87 5.02 11.45
N ARG A 8 9.05 5.56 12.36
CA ARG A 8 7.75 5.00 12.73
C ARG A 8 6.79 4.96 11.54
N VAL A 9 6.70 6.05 10.79
CA VAL A 9 5.85 6.16 9.60
C VAL A 9 6.26 5.12 8.53
N ILE A 10 7.56 4.93 8.31
CA ILE A 10 8.03 3.95 7.32
C ILE A 10 7.78 2.51 7.74
N LYS A 11 7.87 2.20 9.05
CA LYS A 11 7.40 0.91 9.59
C LYS A 11 5.90 0.75 9.42
N GLN A 12 5.12 1.80 9.67
CA GLN A 12 3.66 1.77 9.48
C GLN A 12 3.28 1.49 8.03
N ILE A 13 3.96 2.08 7.03
CA ILE A 13 3.73 1.78 5.60
C ILE A 13 3.92 0.30 5.29
N ARG A 14 4.95 -0.33 5.86
CA ARG A 14 5.20 -1.76 5.65
C ARG A 14 4.12 -2.61 6.32
N ASN A 15 3.77 -2.30 7.56
CA ASN A 15 2.76 -3.05 8.29
C ASN A 15 1.37 -2.88 7.66
N SER A 16 1.03 -1.67 7.20
CA SER A 16 -0.22 -1.41 6.50
C SER A 16 -0.26 -2.13 5.16
N SER A 17 0.84 -2.20 4.41
CA SER A 17 0.86 -2.92 3.12
C SER A 17 0.60 -4.41 3.32
N ILE A 18 1.23 -5.01 4.32
CA ILE A 18 1.01 -6.42 4.68
C ILE A 18 -0.43 -6.63 5.12
N GLY A 19 -0.96 -5.78 6.00
CA GLY A 19 -2.34 -5.87 6.47
C GLY A 19 -3.37 -5.79 5.33
N ILE A 20 -3.21 -4.80 4.44
CA ILE A 20 -4.07 -4.66 3.24
C ILE A 20 -3.98 -5.90 2.37
N THR A 21 -2.77 -6.44 2.17
CA THR A 21 -2.56 -7.61 1.30
C THR A 21 -3.23 -8.84 1.87
N VAL A 22 -3.10 -9.09 3.17
CA VAL A 22 -3.75 -10.23 3.84
C VAL A 22 -5.26 -10.09 3.76
N LEU A 23 -5.80 -8.89 4.04
CA LEU A 23 -7.24 -8.63 3.94
C LEU A 23 -7.74 -8.86 2.51
N TYR A 24 -7.10 -8.24 1.51
CA TYR A 24 -7.53 -8.34 0.12
C TYR A 24 -7.42 -9.79 -0.39
N PHE A 25 -6.36 -10.51 -0.03
CA PHE A 25 -6.21 -11.92 -0.38
C PHE A 25 -7.29 -12.80 0.29
N MET A 26 -7.62 -12.55 1.56
CA MET A 26 -8.72 -13.25 2.22
C MET A 26 -10.06 -13.04 1.51
N PHE A 27 -10.41 -11.78 1.20
CA PHE A 27 -11.71 -11.45 0.60
C PHE A 27 -11.81 -11.85 -0.87
N SER A 28 -10.76 -11.66 -1.66
CA SER A 28 -10.80 -11.90 -3.11
C SER A 28 -10.43 -13.31 -3.52
N VAL A 29 -9.68 -14.05 -2.70
CA VAL A 29 -9.21 -15.40 -3.05
C VAL A 29 -9.81 -16.46 -2.14
N ILE A 30 -9.69 -16.30 -0.81
CA ILE A 30 -10.05 -17.36 0.13
C ILE A 30 -11.57 -17.52 0.28
N LEU A 31 -12.31 -16.42 0.46
CA LEU A 31 -13.76 -16.48 0.64
C LEU A 31 -14.50 -17.06 -0.58
N PRO A 32 -14.23 -16.64 -1.83
CA PRO A 32 -14.90 -17.18 -3.02
C PRO A 32 -14.26 -18.47 -3.56
N ILE A 33 -13.34 -19.13 -2.84
CA ILE A 33 -12.57 -20.26 -3.38
C ILE A 33 -13.43 -21.42 -3.88
N ARG A 34 -14.61 -21.63 -3.26
CA ARG A 34 -15.55 -22.70 -3.63
C ARG A 34 -16.33 -22.42 -4.91
N SER A 35 -16.34 -21.17 -5.36
CA SER A 35 -17.01 -20.72 -6.58
C SER A 35 -16.05 -20.56 -7.76
N PHE A 36 -14.75 -20.86 -7.60
CA PHE A 36 -13.80 -20.66 -8.70
C PHE A 36 -13.93 -21.71 -9.81
N GLU A 37 -14.16 -21.19 -11.01
CA GLU A 37 -13.94 -21.88 -12.27
C GLU A 37 -12.52 -21.55 -12.79
N ALA A 38 -11.97 -22.40 -13.65
CA ALA A 38 -10.60 -22.23 -14.16
C ALA A 38 -10.40 -20.88 -14.86
N ASP A 39 -11.42 -20.36 -15.54
CA ASP A 39 -11.37 -19.07 -16.22
C ASP A 39 -11.29 -17.90 -15.22
N MET A 40 -12.05 -17.94 -14.12
CA MET A 40 -11.96 -16.92 -13.06
C MET A 40 -10.56 -16.87 -12.43
N PHE A 41 -9.90 -18.02 -12.28
CA PHE A 41 -8.54 -18.05 -11.74
C PHE A 41 -7.55 -17.27 -12.62
N ILE A 42 -7.62 -17.44 -13.94
CA ILE A 42 -6.71 -16.79 -14.88
C ILE A 42 -7.02 -15.30 -15.03
N TYR A 43 -8.31 -14.95 -15.18
CA TYR A 43 -8.71 -13.58 -15.52
C TYR A 43 -8.89 -12.66 -14.30
N GLU A 44 -9.12 -13.20 -13.10
CA GLU A 44 -9.37 -12.37 -11.90
C GLU A 44 -8.27 -12.55 -10.85
N ILE A 45 -7.91 -13.80 -10.52
CA ILE A 45 -7.00 -14.07 -9.40
C ILE A 45 -5.55 -13.73 -9.73
N ILE A 46 -5.05 -14.13 -10.91
CA ILE A 46 -3.66 -13.81 -11.30
C ILE A 46 -3.42 -12.28 -11.31
N PRO A 47 -4.26 -11.44 -11.96
CA PRO A 47 -4.10 -9.99 -11.91
C PRO A 47 -4.10 -9.42 -10.49
N ILE A 48 -4.99 -9.89 -9.61
CA ILE A 48 -5.04 -9.46 -8.21
C ILE A 48 -3.75 -9.82 -7.46
N VAL A 49 -3.25 -11.05 -7.62
CA VAL A 49 -2.00 -11.48 -6.97
C VAL A 49 -0.81 -10.66 -7.45
N VAL A 50 -0.72 -10.40 -8.76
CA VAL A 50 0.33 -9.54 -9.35
C VAL A 50 0.23 -8.12 -8.80
N MET A 51 -0.99 -7.57 -8.74
CA MET A 51 -1.25 -6.24 -8.18
C MET A 51 -0.77 -6.13 -6.72
N LEU A 52 -1.10 -7.12 -5.89
CA LEU A 52 -0.69 -7.18 -4.49
C LEU A 52 0.83 -7.36 -4.33
N ALA A 53 1.46 -8.12 -5.22
CA ALA A 53 2.91 -8.27 -5.26
C ALA A 53 3.61 -6.95 -5.58
N ILE A 54 3.13 -6.22 -6.59
CA ILE A 54 3.64 -4.87 -6.94
C ILE A 54 3.47 -3.92 -5.76
N PHE A 55 2.28 -3.90 -5.14
CA PHE A 55 2.00 -3.05 -3.99
C PHE A 55 2.96 -3.30 -2.81
N ASN A 56 3.20 -4.57 -2.47
CA ASN A 56 4.19 -4.91 -1.44
C ASN A 56 5.62 -4.62 -1.85
N GLY A 57 5.96 -4.78 -3.12
CA GLY A 57 7.27 -4.42 -3.66
C GLY A 57 7.56 -2.93 -3.49
N LEU A 58 6.59 -2.08 -3.80
CA LEU A 58 6.67 -0.63 -3.58
C LEU A 58 6.82 -0.29 -2.09
N ALA A 59 5.99 -0.87 -1.23
CA ALA A 59 6.08 -0.66 0.22
C ALA A 59 7.42 -1.15 0.79
N PHE A 60 7.96 -2.26 0.28
CA PHE A 60 9.30 -2.75 0.63
C PHE A 60 10.39 -1.77 0.17
N GLY A 61 10.27 -1.19 -1.02
CA GLY A 61 11.18 -0.15 -1.52
C GLY A 61 11.22 1.09 -0.63
N VAL A 62 10.06 1.51 -0.12
CA VAL A 62 9.96 2.59 0.88
C VAL A 62 10.61 2.18 2.20
N TYR A 63 10.35 0.96 2.66
CA TYR A 63 10.88 0.46 3.94
C TYR A 63 12.40 0.29 3.95
N ARG A 64 12.94 -0.44 2.97
CA ARG A 64 14.34 -0.86 2.93
C ARG A 64 15.26 0.25 2.41
N TYR A 65 14.87 0.90 1.32
CA TYR A 65 15.72 1.85 0.60
C TYR A 65 15.31 3.31 0.81
N ARG A 66 14.20 3.56 1.53
CA ARG A 66 13.66 4.92 1.74
C ARG A 66 13.41 5.63 0.40
N SER A 67 13.06 4.86 -0.63
CA SER A 67 12.90 5.37 -2.00
C SER A 67 11.72 6.32 -2.14
N ARG A 68 12.01 7.56 -2.56
CA ARG A 68 11.00 8.60 -2.83
C ARG A 68 10.06 8.20 -3.96
N VAL A 69 10.61 7.61 -5.02
CA VAL A 69 9.83 7.15 -6.18
C VAL A 69 8.85 6.07 -5.76
N CYS A 70 9.30 5.08 -4.98
CA CYS A 70 8.41 4.05 -4.47
C CYS A 70 7.30 4.63 -3.58
N ALA A 71 7.58 5.64 -2.75
CA ALA A 71 6.57 6.28 -1.90
C ALA A 71 5.53 7.05 -2.72
N ILE A 72 5.95 7.79 -3.74
CA ILE A 72 5.04 8.53 -4.63
C ILE A 72 4.17 7.55 -5.44
N VAL A 73 4.78 6.52 -6.03
CA VAL A 73 4.03 5.52 -6.81
C VAL A 73 3.07 4.75 -5.91
N LEU A 74 3.49 4.34 -4.70
CA LEU A 74 2.62 3.68 -3.72
C LEU A 74 1.42 4.55 -3.34
N PHE A 75 1.64 5.86 -3.16
CA PHE A 75 0.58 6.81 -2.87
C PHE A 75 -0.42 6.92 -4.02
N ILE A 76 0.05 7.08 -5.27
CA ILE A 76 -0.82 7.11 -6.46
C ILE A 76 -1.60 5.79 -6.59
N PHE A 77 -0.92 4.66 -6.40
CA PHE A 77 -1.54 3.35 -6.46
C PHE A 77 -2.63 3.15 -5.41
N SER A 78 -2.43 3.70 -4.20
CA SER A 78 -3.45 3.67 -3.15
C SER A 78 -4.71 4.46 -3.52
N ILE A 79 -4.58 5.52 -4.33
CA ILE A 79 -5.73 6.29 -4.85
C ILE A 79 -6.49 5.47 -5.91
N PHE A 80 -5.79 4.68 -6.71
CA PHE A 80 -6.45 3.79 -7.67
C PHE A 80 -7.26 2.70 -6.95
N MET A 81 -6.65 2.04 -5.96
CA MET A 81 -7.33 1.08 -5.08
C MET A 81 -8.54 1.68 -4.34
N LEU A 82 -8.45 2.95 -3.96
CA LEU A 82 -9.54 3.70 -3.33
C LEU A 82 -10.77 3.81 -4.23
N LYS A 83 -10.57 4.10 -5.52
CA LYS A 83 -11.66 4.23 -6.49
C LYS A 83 -12.47 2.93 -6.59
N GLU A 84 -11.78 1.80 -6.65
CA GLU A 84 -12.41 0.47 -6.67
C GLU A 84 -13.17 0.19 -5.38
N LEU A 85 -12.61 0.56 -4.20
CA LEU A 85 -13.27 0.34 -2.92
C LEU A 85 -14.50 1.23 -2.71
N LEU A 86 -14.53 2.44 -3.28
CA LEU A 86 -15.67 3.36 -3.24
C LEU A 86 -16.82 2.96 -4.16
N ALA A 87 -16.55 2.14 -5.19
CA ALA A 87 -17.60 1.56 -6.01
C ALA A 87 -18.42 0.50 -5.24
N ILE A 88 -17.88 -0.01 -4.13
CA ILE A 88 -18.58 -0.90 -3.20
C ILE A 88 -19.35 -0.01 -2.21
N ASP A 89 -20.65 0.15 -2.45
CA ASP A 89 -21.53 1.11 -1.77
C ASP A 89 -21.44 1.00 -0.22
N GLY A 90 -20.75 1.94 0.43
CA GLY A 90 -20.51 1.91 1.87
C GLY A 90 -19.75 3.12 2.41
N LYS A 91 -20.15 3.60 3.59
CA LYS A 91 -19.49 4.72 4.30
C LYS A 91 -18.19 4.32 5.03
N ALA A 92 -18.05 3.04 5.40
CA ALA A 92 -16.87 2.51 6.08
C ALA A 92 -15.57 2.51 5.23
N PRO A 93 -15.61 2.17 3.92
CA PRO A 93 -14.49 2.34 2.99
C PRO A 93 -13.84 3.73 3.03
N LEU A 94 -14.64 4.80 3.12
CA LEU A 94 -14.14 6.18 3.04
C LEU A 94 -13.16 6.51 4.18
N LEU A 95 -13.48 6.10 5.42
CA LEU A 95 -12.67 6.39 6.60
C LEU A 95 -11.32 5.66 6.58
N ILE A 96 -11.35 4.35 6.26
CA ILE A 96 -10.14 3.53 6.14
C ILE A 96 -9.22 4.12 5.07
N CYS A 97 -9.79 4.58 3.98
CA CYS A 97 -9.04 5.16 2.88
C CYS A 97 -8.45 6.52 3.21
N ALA A 98 -9.19 7.39 3.91
CA ALA A 98 -8.63 8.65 4.42
C ALA A 98 -7.43 8.39 5.36
N MET A 99 -7.51 7.37 6.21
CA MET A 99 -6.41 6.96 7.09
C MET A 99 -5.20 6.46 6.29
N LEU A 100 -5.41 5.58 5.31
CA LEU A 100 -4.32 5.07 4.45
C LEU A 100 -3.66 6.16 3.63
N TRP A 101 -4.46 7.06 3.07
CA TRP A 101 -3.98 8.21 2.32
C TRP A 101 -3.09 9.12 3.19
N TYR A 102 -3.51 9.38 4.43
CA TYR A 102 -2.72 10.14 5.40
C TYR A 102 -1.40 9.45 5.74
N ILE A 103 -1.39 8.13 5.95
CA ILE A 103 -0.17 7.34 6.21
C ILE A 103 0.79 7.41 5.03
N TYR A 104 0.32 7.20 3.81
CA TYR A 104 1.18 7.23 2.62
C TYR A 104 1.69 8.64 2.30
N TYR A 105 0.88 9.68 2.53
CA TYR A 105 1.34 11.06 2.42
C TYR A 105 2.45 11.39 3.44
N LYS A 106 2.28 10.98 4.70
CA LYS A 106 3.36 11.06 5.70
C LYS A 106 4.59 10.26 5.27
N GLY A 107 4.38 9.12 4.61
CA GLY A 107 5.43 8.30 4.02
C GLY A 107 6.31 9.02 3.01
N ILE A 108 5.69 9.79 2.12
CA ILE A 108 6.41 10.65 1.19
C ILE A 108 7.29 11.62 1.97
N LYS A 109 6.72 12.36 2.94
CA LYS A 109 7.50 13.29 3.78
C LYS A 109 8.66 12.60 4.48
N ALA A 110 8.44 11.40 5.03
CA ALA A 110 9.47 10.57 5.66
C ALA A 110 10.64 10.26 4.72
N THR A 111 10.35 9.85 3.48
CA THR A 111 11.41 9.58 2.49
C THR A 111 12.21 10.83 2.11
N PHE A 112 11.57 12.00 2.01
CA PHE A 112 12.27 13.26 1.75
C PHE A 112 13.15 13.69 2.93
N TYR A 113 12.68 13.52 4.16
CA TYR A 113 13.47 13.80 5.35
C TYR A 113 14.76 12.98 5.39
N PHE A 114 14.68 11.66 5.16
CA PHE A 114 15.88 10.81 5.12
C PHE A 114 16.81 11.18 3.97
N HIS A 115 16.29 11.64 2.83
CA HIS A 115 17.14 12.07 1.72
C HIS A 115 17.89 13.37 2.05
N ASN A 116 17.19 14.36 2.58
CA ASN A 116 17.78 15.66 2.89
C ASN A 116 18.79 15.59 4.03
N ASN A 117 18.50 14.81 5.08
CA ASN A 117 19.46 14.63 6.18
C ASN A 117 20.68 13.82 5.75
N ARG A 118 20.50 12.81 4.90
CA ARG A 118 21.62 12.04 4.36
C ARG A 118 22.51 12.86 3.43
N LEU A 119 22.01 13.97 2.87
CA LEU A 119 22.80 14.95 2.11
C LEU A 119 23.50 15.98 3.02
N ALA A 120 23.03 16.15 4.26
CA ALA A 120 23.65 17.05 5.25
C ALA A 120 24.85 16.41 5.97
N ASP A 121 24.97 15.07 5.90
CA ASP A 121 26.09 14.30 6.44
C ASP A 121 27.28 14.18 5.45
N TYR A 122 27.19 14.77 4.25
CA TYR A 122 28.26 14.86 3.24
C TYR A 122 28.72 16.32 3.06
#